data_AF-W8GEL3-F1
#
_entry.id   AF-W8GEL3-F1
#
_cell.length_a   1.000
_cell.length_b   1.000
_cell.length_c   1.000
_cell.angle_alpha   90.00
_cell.angle_beta   90.00
_cell.angle_gamma   90.00
#
_symmetry.space_group_name_H-M   'P 1'
#
loop_
_entity.id
_entity.type
_entity.pdbx_description
1 polymer ?
#
loop_
_entity_poly.entity_id
_entity_poly.type
_entity_poly.pdbx_seq_one_letter_code
_entity_poly.pdbx_strand_id
1 'polypeptide(L)'
;MNKNLNTNIKSKNFYKNLNTFVKWSTLIIAIITLILVILASLIHYGVIFEDTTNVLQSTQQDMMVGESTITDKGFAYLGAGVAAVGFLGAGVGQGYAAGRAAEAVGRNPEAEGKIRNMMIIGSAIAESSALYSLVIAILLIFVA
;
A
#
# COMPACT_ATOMS: atom_id res chain seq x y z
N MET A 1 -2.79 54.37 3.18
CA MET A 1 -3.86 53.37 3.00
C MET A 1 -3.52 52.21 2.04
N ASN A 2 -2.27 52.05 1.54
CA ASN A 2 -1.91 51.10 0.46
C ASN A 2 -1.25 49.77 0.92
N LYS A 3 -0.70 49.69 2.15
CA LYS A 3 0.03 48.48 2.60
C LYS A 3 -0.84 47.21 2.69
N ASN A 4 -2.13 47.35 3.00
CA ASN A 4 -3.06 46.22 3.17
C ASN A 4 -3.52 45.58 1.84
N LEU A 5 -3.41 46.29 0.71
CA LEU A 5 -3.75 45.75 -0.61
C LEU A 5 -2.62 44.85 -1.14
N ASN A 6 -1.36 45.27 -0.95
CA ASN A 6 -0.19 44.51 -1.40
C ASN A 6 -0.02 43.19 -0.62
N THR A 7 -0.26 43.18 0.69
CA THR A 7 -0.22 41.95 1.50
C THR A 7 -1.30 40.94 1.09
N ASN A 8 -2.51 41.42 0.75
CA ASN A 8 -3.60 40.57 0.27
C ASN A 8 -3.32 39.94 -1.10
N ILE A 9 -2.71 40.68 -2.03
CA ILE A 9 -2.35 40.16 -3.36
C ILE A 9 -1.24 39.10 -3.25
N LYS A 10 -0.21 39.38 -2.43
CA LYS A 10 0.91 38.44 -2.21
C LYS A 10 0.43 37.13 -1.56
N SER A 11 -0.49 37.23 -0.60
CA SER A 11 -1.16 36.10 0.05
C SER A 11 -1.97 35.26 -0.94
N LYS A 12 -2.87 35.89 -1.73
CA LYS A 12 -3.67 35.16 -2.74
C LYS A 12 -2.81 34.44 -3.79
N ASN A 13 -1.73 35.07 -4.26
CA ASN A 13 -0.80 34.45 -5.21
C ASN A 13 -0.03 33.29 -4.59
N PHE A 14 0.33 33.38 -3.30
CA PHE A 14 0.95 32.28 -2.56
C PHE A 14 0.01 31.07 -2.46
N TYR A 15 -1.25 31.26 -2.04
CA TYR A 15 -2.23 30.17 -1.97
C TYR A 15 -2.52 29.55 -3.35
N LYS A 16 -2.57 30.36 -4.41
CA LYS A 16 -2.76 29.87 -5.79
C LYS A 16 -1.57 29.01 -6.25
N ASN A 17 -0.35 29.45 -5.99
CA ASN A 17 0.86 28.68 -6.31
C ASN A 17 0.98 27.42 -5.47
N LEU A 18 0.60 27.47 -4.18
CA LEU A 18 0.62 26.31 -3.28
C LEU A 18 -0.38 25.24 -3.73
N ASN A 19 -1.62 25.62 -4.08
CA ASN A 19 -2.61 24.66 -4.60
C ASN A 19 -2.19 24.09 -5.97
N THR A 20 -1.54 24.90 -6.80
CA THR A 20 -0.96 24.43 -8.07
C THR A 20 0.13 23.40 -7.79
N PHE A 21 1.09 23.70 -6.91
CA PHE A 21 2.15 22.77 -6.50
C PHE A 21 1.61 21.44 -5.95
N VAL A 22 0.61 21.50 -5.07
CA VAL A 22 -0.04 20.30 -4.51
C VAL A 22 -0.68 19.45 -5.62
N LYS A 23 -1.40 20.06 -6.57
CA LYS A 23 -2.00 19.34 -7.71
C LYS A 23 -0.97 18.66 -8.61
N TRP A 24 0.16 19.32 -8.87
CA TRP A 24 1.25 18.75 -9.66
C TRP A 24 1.93 17.60 -8.90
N SER A 25 2.10 17.71 -7.59
CA SER A 25 2.65 16.63 -6.76
C SER A 25 1.75 15.40 -6.75
N THR A 26 0.43 15.56 -6.63
CA THR A 26 -0.49 14.42 -6.65
C THR A 26 -0.55 13.76 -8.02
N LEU A 27 -0.44 14.53 -9.11
CA LEU A 27 -0.36 13.99 -10.47
C LEU A 27 0.91 13.15 -10.66
N ILE A 28 2.07 13.63 -10.18
CA ILE A 28 3.34 12.90 -10.28
C ILE A 28 3.24 11.58 -9.51
N ILE A 29 2.72 11.60 -8.27
CA ILE A 29 2.54 10.39 -7.47
C ILE A 29 1.60 9.40 -8.18
N ALA A 30 0.48 9.88 -8.72
CA ALA A 30 -0.47 9.04 -9.45
C ALA A 30 0.17 8.36 -10.68
N ILE A 31 0.97 9.09 -11.45
CA ILE A 31 1.69 8.55 -12.61
C ILE A 31 2.70 7.49 -12.17
N ILE A 32 3.48 7.74 -11.12
CA ILE A 32 4.44 6.77 -10.58
C ILE A 32 3.73 5.49 -10.14
N THR A 33 2.63 5.62 -9.38
CA THR A 33 1.85 4.45 -8.95
C THR A 33 1.28 3.68 -10.13
N LEU A 34 0.80 4.37 -11.18
CA LEU A 34 0.29 3.73 -12.38
C LEU A 34 1.39 2.96 -13.13
N ILE A 35 2.57 3.55 -13.27
CA ILE A 35 3.73 2.92 -13.89
C ILE A 35 4.14 1.66 -13.11
N LEU A 36 4.18 1.74 -11.77
CA LEU A 36 4.50 0.59 -10.92
C LEU A 36 3.46 -0.54 -11.07
N VAL A 37 2.17 -0.22 -11.15
CA VAL A 37 1.11 -1.21 -11.37
C VAL A 37 1.25 -1.90 -12.73
N ILE A 38 1.59 -1.14 -13.78
CA ILE A 38 1.81 -1.69 -15.14
C ILE A 38 3.05 -2.60 -15.14
N LEU A 39 4.16 -2.14 -14.55
CA LEU A 39 5.39 -2.95 -14.42
C LEU A 39 5.15 -4.25 -13.65
N ALA A 40 4.46 -4.16 -12.50
CA ALA A 40 4.11 -5.34 -11.72
C ALA A 40 3.23 -6.32 -12.52
N SER A 41 2.24 -5.81 -13.25
CA SER A 41 1.40 -6.61 -14.13
C SER A 41 2.22 -7.32 -15.21
N LEU A 42 3.16 -6.61 -15.85
CA LEU A 42 4.04 -7.18 -16.89
C LEU A 42 4.93 -8.31 -16.36
N ILE A 43 5.51 -8.14 -15.17
CA ILE A 43 6.31 -9.19 -14.51
C ILE A 43 5.42 -10.40 -14.22
N HIS A 44 4.21 -10.18 -13.71
CA HIS A 44 3.28 -11.26 -13.38
C HIS A 44 2.79 -12.03 -14.63
N TYR A 45 2.55 -11.35 -15.75
CA TYR A 45 2.26 -12.01 -17.02
C TYR A 45 3.40 -12.93 -17.49
N GLY A 46 4.66 -12.51 -17.30
CA GLY A 46 5.83 -13.34 -17.62
C GLY A 46 5.93 -14.59 -16.74
N VAL A 47 5.77 -14.42 -15.42
CA VAL A 47 5.83 -15.55 -14.45
C VAL A 47 4.69 -16.54 -14.67
N ILE A 48 3.46 -16.07 -14.86
CA ILE A 48 2.30 -16.95 -15.14
C ILE A 48 2.52 -17.73 -16.44
N PHE A 49 3.10 -17.10 -17.46
CA PHE A 49 3.38 -17.77 -18.73
C PHE A 49 4.40 -18.90 -18.54
N GLU A 50 5.48 -18.63 -17.81
CA GLU A 50 6.52 -19.62 -17.50
C GLU A 50 5.98 -20.76 -16.62
N ASP A 51 5.25 -20.46 -15.54
CA ASP A 51 4.60 -21.46 -14.68
C ASP A 51 3.58 -22.31 -15.45
N THR A 52 2.80 -21.71 -16.34
CA THR A 52 1.85 -22.47 -17.17
C THR A 52 2.59 -23.46 -18.07
N THR A 53 3.72 -23.06 -18.68
CA THR A 53 4.52 -23.99 -19.49
C THR A 53 5.18 -25.11 -18.67
N ASN A 54 5.63 -24.80 -17.46
CA ASN A 54 6.23 -25.79 -16.55
C ASN A 54 5.19 -26.76 -15.99
N VAL A 55 3.98 -26.29 -15.66
CA VAL A 55 2.85 -27.12 -15.21
C VAL A 55 2.38 -28.05 -16.33
N LEU A 56 2.35 -27.61 -17.59
CA LEU A 56 2.01 -28.48 -18.71
C LEU A 56 3.01 -29.65 -18.85
N GLN A 57 4.29 -29.40 -18.58
CA GLN A 57 5.32 -30.44 -18.57
C GLN A 57 5.22 -31.37 -17.34
N SER A 58 4.99 -30.82 -16.14
CA SER A 58 4.86 -31.63 -14.92
C SER A 58 3.56 -32.44 -14.89
N THR A 59 2.46 -31.94 -15.49
CA THR A 59 1.19 -32.68 -15.60
C THR A 59 1.37 -33.96 -16.43
N GLN A 60 2.16 -33.91 -17.51
CA GLN A 60 2.48 -35.12 -18.28
C GLN A 60 3.31 -36.12 -17.47
N GLN A 61 4.21 -35.62 -16.62
CA GLN A 61 5.01 -36.45 -15.72
C GLN A 61 4.14 -37.06 -14.60
N ASP A 62 3.25 -36.28 -13.98
CA ASP A 62 2.33 -36.67 -12.91
C ASP A 62 1.33 -37.74 -13.37
N MET A 63 0.86 -37.68 -14.62
CA MET A 63 0.07 -38.75 -15.24
C MET A 63 0.85 -40.08 -15.37
N MET A 64 2.19 -40.06 -15.32
CA MET A 64 3.03 -41.27 -15.33
C MET A 64 3.40 -41.79 -13.93
N VAL A 65 3.30 -40.98 -12.86
CA VAL A 65 3.64 -41.36 -11.47
C VAL A 65 2.47 -41.35 -10.47
N GLY A 66 1.28 -40.87 -10.85
CA GLY A 66 0.07 -40.97 -10.04
C GLY A 66 -0.04 -39.99 -8.86
N GLU A 67 0.79 -38.93 -8.83
CA GLU A 67 0.77 -37.89 -7.80
C GLU A 67 0.18 -36.60 -8.39
N SER A 68 -0.71 -35.91 -7.66
CA SER A 68 -1.47 -34.75 -8.17
C SER A 68 -0.88 -33.42 -7.67
N THR A 69 0.31 -33.05 -8.16
CA THR A 69 1.08 -31.90 -7.66
C THR A 69 0.35 -30.55 -7.82
N ILE A 70 -0.58 -30.44 -8.77
CA ILE A 70 -1.29 -29.20 -9.13
C ILE A 70 -2.31 -28.78 -8.06
N THR A 71 -2.86 -29.73 -7.31
CA THR A 71 -3.91 -29.44 -6.32
C THR A 71 -3.33 -28.83 -5.04
N ASP A 72 -2.14 -29.26 -4.61
CA ASP A 72 -1.60 -28.88 -3.30
C ASP A 72 -1.07 -27.44 -3.28
N LYS A 73 -0.31 -27.03 -4.32
CA LYS A 73 0.22 -25.66 -4.41
C LYS A 73 -0.84 -24.62 -4.79
N GLY A 74 -1.87 -25.02 -5.53
CA GLY A 74 -2.96 -24.13 -5.95
C GLY A 74 -3.73 -23.53 -4.76
N PHE A 75 -4.01 -24.34 -3.73
CA PHE A 75 -4.68 -23.85 -2.52
C PHE A 75 -3.78 -22.94 -1.68
N ALA A 76 -2.47 -23.17 -1.67
CA ALA A 76 -1.51 -22.33 -0.97
C ALA A 76 -1.48 -20.90 -1.53
N TYR A 77 -1.47 -20.75 -2.86
CA TYR A 77 -1.54 -19.43 -3.52
C TYR A 77 -2.87 -18.71 -3.29
N LEU A 78 -4.00 -19.42 -3.31
CA LEU A 78 -5.29 -18.84 -2.94
C LEU A 78 -5.29 -18.38 -1.48
N GLY A 79 -4.75 -19.20 -0.56
CA GLY A 79 -4.58 -18.85 0.84
C GLY A 79 -3.72 -17.60 1.04
N ALA A 80 -2.61 -17.48 0.30
CA ALA A 80 -1.74 -16.31 0.35
C ALA A 80 -2.47 -15.03 -0.11
N GLY A 81 -3.28 -15.11 -1.16
CA GLY A 81 -4.10 -13.99 -1.63
C GLY A 81 -5.13 -13.53 -0.60
N VAL A 82 -5.79 -14.46 0.08
CA VAL A 82 -6.75 -14.13 1.16
C VAL A 82 -6.02 -13.55 2.37
N ALA A 83 -4.87 -14.10 2.75
CA ALA A 83 -4.07 -13.59 3.85
C ALA A 83 -3.69 -12.13 3.63
N ALA A 84 -3.34 -11.73 2.40
CA ALA A 84 -2.98 -10.36 2.03
C ALA A 84 -4.12 -9.33 2.18
N VAL A 85 -5.38 -9.74 2.33
CA VAL A 85 -6.49 -8.82 2.63
C VAL A 85 -6.35 -8.22 4.04
N GLY A 86 -5.61 -8.89 4.94
CA GLY A 86 -5.38 -8.43 6.32
C GLY A 86 -4.76 -7.03 6.43
N PHE A 87 -4.02 -6.58 5.42
CA PHE A 87 -3.40 -5.25 5.40
C PHE A 87 -4.40 -4.09 5.34
N LEU A 88 -5.62 -4.32 4.85
CA LEU A 88 -6.63 -3.27 4.74
C LEU A 88 -6.98 -2.66 6.11
N GLY A 89 -6.96 -3.47 7.17
CA GLY A 89 -7.22 -3.02 8.53
C GLY A 89 -6.19 -2.00 9.03
N ALA A 90 -4.90 -2.25 8.75
CA ALA A 90 -3.83 -1.32 9.13
C ALA A 90 -3.91 -0.02 8.33
N GLY A 91 -4.11 -0.10 7.00
CA GLY A 91 -4.20 1.09 6.15
C GLY A 91 -5.36 2.01 6.54
N VAL A 92 -6.55 1.46 6.77
CA VAL A 92 -7.71 2.25 7.21
C VAL A 92 -7.51 2.79 8.63
N GLY A 93 -7.02 1.97 9.55
CA GLY A 93 -6.79 2.36 10.94
C GLY A 93 -5.77 3.49 11.09
N GLN A 94 -4.64 3.40 10.38
CA GLN A 94 -3.60 4.43 10.38
C GLN A 94 -4.08 5.72 9.72
N GLY A 95 -4.81 5.64 8.59
CA GLY A 95 -5.39 6.82 7.95
C GLY A 95 -6.36 7.57 8.87
N TYR A 96 -7.22 6.82 9.57
CA TYR A 96 -8.14 7.39 10.56
C TYR A 96 -7.40 8.02 11.74
N ALA A 97 -6.41 7.32 12.32
CA ALA A 97 -5.61 7.83 13.42
C ALA A 97 -4.84 9.10 13.05
N ALA A 98 -4.25 9.14 11.85
CA ALA A 98 -3.54 10.31 11.34
C ALA A 98 -4.47 11.51 11.13
N GLY A 99 -5.68 11.30 10.58
CA GLY A 99 -6.69 12.35 10.45
C GLY A 99 -7.09 12.95 11.79
N ARG A 100 -7.33 12.10 12.80
CA ARG A 100 -7.66 12.53 14.16
C ARG A 100 -6.51 13.23 14.86
N ALA A 101 -5.27 12.79 14.63
CA ALA A 101 -4.09 13.47 15.13
C ALA A 101 -3.96 14.88 14.53
N ALA A 102 -4.17 15.04 13.22
CA ALA A 102 -4.13 16.33 12.55
C ALA A 102 -5.21 17.30 13.10
N GLU A 103 -6.44 16.82 13.31
CA GLU A 103 -7.50 17.62 13.96
C GLU A 103 -7.13 18.04 15.39
N ALA A 104 -6.53 17.14 16.17
CA ALA A 104 -6.12 17.43 17.53
C ALA A 104 -4.99 18.48 17.58
N VAL A 105 -4.00 18.38 16.68
CA VAL A 105 -2.94 19.39 16.55
C VAL A 105 -3.51 20.74 16.12
N GLY A 106 -4.47 20.75 15.19
CA GLY A 106 -5.14 21.98 14.76
C GLY A 106 -5.90 22.69 15.90
N ARG A 107 -6.39 21.94 16.90
CA ARG A 107 -7.05 22.49 18.09
C ARG A 107 -6.07 22.89 19.19
N ASN A 108 -4.96 22.17 19.34
CA ASN A 108 -3.94 22.44 20.34
C ASN A 108 -2.53 22.26 19.76
N PRO A 109 -1.96 23.31 19.13
CA PRO A 109 -0.66 23.23 18.48
C PRO A 109 0.50 23.09 19.47
N GLU A 110 0.35 23.56 20.71
CA GLU A 110 1.37 23.43 21.76
C GLU A 110 1.58 21.96 22.17
N ALA A 111 0.58 21.11 21.98
CA ALA A 111 0.63 19.68 22.27
C ALA A 111 1.10 18.81 21.08
N GLU A 112 1.54 19.40 19.96
CA GLU A 112 1.88 18.67 18.72
C GLU A 112 2.82 17.50 18.96
N GLY A 113 3.94 17.72 19.68
CA GLY A 113 4.93 16.68 19.93
C GLY A 113 4.36 15.46 20.65
N LYS A 114 3.48 15.68 21.63
CA LYS A 114 2.83 14.59 22.39
C LYS A 114 1.82 13.84 21.52
N ILE A 115 1.02 14.56 20.72
CA ILE A 115 0.04 13.97 19.80
C ILE A 115 0.75 13.12 18.74
N ARG A 116 1.82 13.64 18.12
CA ARG A 116 2.61 12.94 17.11
C ARG A 116 3.24 11.67 17.68
N ASN A 117 3.81 11.71 18.87
CA ASN A 117 4.38 10.53 19.50
C ASN A 117 3.31 9.45 19.75
N MET A 118 2.15 9.84 20.26
CA MET A 118 1.04 8.91 20.49
C MET A 118 0.52 8.30 19.18
N MET A 119 0.43 9.10 18.12
CA MET A 119 0.07 8.66 16.78
C MET A 119 1.08 7.64 16.23
N ILE A 120 2.39 7.92 16.32
CA ILE A 120 3.44 7.01 15.80
C ILE A 120 3.41 5.67 16.55
N ILE A 121 3.27 5.69 17.88
CA ILE A 121 3.19 4.47 18.69
C ILE A 121 1.95 3.65 18.28
N GLY A 122 0.79 4.31 18.16
CA GLY A 122 -0.44 3.67 17.71
C GLY A 122 -0.32 3.07 16.31
N SER A 123 0.27 3.83 15.36
CA SER A 123 0.51 3.35 13.99
C SER A 123 1.47 2.18 13.94
N ALA A 124 2.52 2.16 14.77
CA ALA A 124 3.48 1.06 14.81
C ALA A 124 2.85 -0.24 15.35
N ILE A 125 1.97 -0.13 16.35
CA ILE A 125 1.22 -1.29 16.86
C ILE A 125 0.24 -1.78 15.79
N ALA A 126 -0.47 -0.88 15.11
CA ALA A 126 -1.37 -1.24 14.01
C ALA A 126 -0.63 -1.90 12.84
N GLU A 127 0.62 -1.51 12.56
CA GLU A 127 1.44 -2.10 11.50
C GLU A 127 1.80 -3.57 11.79
N SER A 128 1.93 -3.95 13.06
CA SER A 128 2.32 -5.32 13.43
C SER A 128 1.34 -6.39 12.94
N SER A 129 0.03 -6.08 12.90
CA SER A 129 -0.97 -7.02 12.39
C SER A 129 -0.90 -7.20 10.87
N ALA A 130 -0.60 -6.11 10.15
CA ALA A 130 -0.31 -6.16 8.72
C ALA A 130 0.96 -6.98 8.42
N LEU A 131 2.02 -6.82 9.22
CA LEU A 131 3.22 -7.63 9.09
C LEU A 131 2.97 -9.12 9.34
N TYR A 132 2.10 -9.50 10.29
CA TYR A 132 1.74 -10.91 10.46
C TYR A 132 1.00 -11.49 9.26
N SER A 133 0.07 -10.71 8.68
CA SER A 133 -0.61 -11.08 7.43
C SER A 133 0.39 -11.23 6.27
N LEU A 134 1.38 -10.36 6.15
CA LEU A 134 2.49 -10.47 5.19
C LEU A 134 3.26 -11.78 5.36
N VAL A 135 3.67 -12.06 6.60
CA VAL A 135 4.50 -13.22 6.93
C VAL A 135 3.76 -14.50 6.60
N ILE A 136 2.48 -14.60 6.95
CA ILE A 136 1.65 -15.77 6.62
C ILE A 136 1.54 -15.94 5.09
N ALA A 137 1.30 -14.86 4.34
CA ALA A 137 1.24 -14.92 2.88
C ALA A 137 2.57 -15.41 2.26
N ILE A 138 3.70 -14.92 2.75
CA ILE A 138 5.04 -15.35 2.31
C ILE A 138 5.27 -16.82 2.65
N LEU A 139 4.92 -17.26 3.87
CA LEU A 139 5.08 -18.66 4.27
C LEU A 139 4.25 -19.60 3.39
N LEU A 140 3.03 -19.21 3.04
CA LEU A 140 2.19 -20.00 2.13
C LEU A 140 2.74 -20.07 0.70
N ILE A 141 3.55 -19.10 0.26
CA ILE A 141 4.13 -19.12 -1.10
C ILE A 141 5.43 -19.93 -1.16
N PHE A 142 6.25 -19.91 -0.10
CA PHE A 142 7.61 -20.46 -0.14
C PHE A 142 7.83 -21.71 0.71
N VAL A 143 6.92 -22.02 1.64
CA VAL A 143 7.09 -23.13 2.61
C VAL A 143 6.01 -24.19 2.47
N ALA A 144 4.80 -23.82 2.05
CA ALA A 144 3.70 -24.74 1.80
C ALA A 144 3.87 -25.47 0.46
#